data_AF-A0A131ZBB2-F1
#
_entry.id   AF-A0A131ZBB2-F1
#
_cell.length_a   1.000
_cell.length_b   1.000
_cell.length_c   1.000
_cell.angle_alpha   90.00
_cell.angle_beta   90.00
_cell.angle_gamma   90.00
#
_symmetry.space_group_name_H-M   'P 1'
#
loop_
_entity.id
_entity.type
_entity.pdbx_description
1 polymer ?
#
loop_
_entity_poly.entity_id
_entity_poly.type
_entity_poly.pdbx_seq_one_letter_code
_entity_poly.pdbx_strand_id
1 'polypeptide(L)'
;DSAAYVDSIMKWAQEAGMWTGIVTTSKVTDASPAAAYAHSGYRGWRHSVPNGCNASDIAKQLIYDSPGKDMRVIMGGGRKEFFSNTTCDEYGNRGARTDGLNLIETWKSMKNKSNATYGYVTNKSELEAINANTTDYLLGLFAMNYMPYWFQRQTYNKTTPGLGDMVSVAVNILSKNPKGFVLFAEGGQIDFAHHDNLAQVALQETIEFEGVVEKVATSLPKNETLIVVTADHSHTLNIAGHPPRGTNILGFAGKTGTENPVDYTILSYGVGPGGYRPLMNVTIENTTDIFFRQQAAFPTKFAPHGGEDVAVYATGPWAHLFTGVQDQTFIPYAMAYAACIGQFNGSECHQCKKP
;
A
#
# COMPACT_ATOMS: atom_id res chain seq x y z
N ASP A 1 -1.60 -10.51 24.28
CA ASP A 1 -1.61 -9.60 25.44
C ASP A 1 -1.98 -8.22 24.92
N SER A 2 -3.15 -7.72 25.29
CA SER A 2 -3.61 -6.40 24.85
C SER A 2 -2.82 -5.27 25.50
N ALA A 3 -2.03 -5.54 26.55
CA ALA A 3 -1.16 -4.54 27.18
C ALA A 3 -0.04 -4.06 26.24
N ALA A 4 0.29 -4.81 25.19
CA ALA A 4 1.29 -4.44 24.19
C ALA A 4 0.68 -3.77 22.94
N TYR A 5 -0.62 -3.51 22.92
CA TYR A 5 -1.28 -2.93 21.75
C TYR A 5 -0.97 -1.44 21.64
N VAL A 6 -0.77 -0.98 20.41
CA VAL A 6 -0.59 0.44 20.07
C VAL A 6 -1.64 0.83 19.05
N ASP A 7 -2.47 1.81 19.39
CA ASP A 7 -3.57 2.23 18.52
C ASP A 7 -3.04 2.95 17.27
N SER A 8 -3.67 2.68 16.13
CA SER A 8 -3.36 3.33 14.87
C SER A 8 -4.06 4.69 14.76
N ILE A 9 -3.60 5.53 13.83
CA ILE A 9 -4.31 6.77 13.48
C ILE A 9 -5.74 6.51 12.97
N MET A 10 -6.02 5.33 12.41
CA MET A 10 -7.39 4.96 12.01
C MET A 10 -8.30 4.80 13.22
N LYS A 11 -7.79 4.18 14.30
CA LYS A 11 -8.52 4.04 15.55
C LYS A 11 -8.84 5.41 16.14
N TRP A 12 -7.85 6.29 16.24
CA TRP A 12 -8.03 7.67 16.70
C TRP A 12 -9.02 8.48 15.86
N ALA A 13 -8.97 8.33 14.54
CA ALA A 13 -9.88 9.00 13.60
C ALA A 13 -11.32 8.51 13.79
N GLN A 14 -11.55 7.20 13.90
CA GLN A 14 -12.88 6.64 14.15
C GLN A 14 -13.46 7.09 15.49
N GLU A 15 -12.63 7.18 16.54
CA GLU A 15 -13.06 7.68 17.85
C GLU A 15 -13.44 9.17 17.84
N ALA A 16 -12.80 9.96 16.96
CA ALA A 16 -13.23 11.34 16.68
C ALA A 16 -14.50 11.43 15.81
N GLY A 17 -14.97 10.30 15.26
CA GLY A 17 -16.12 10.20 14.37
C GLY A 17 -15.79 10.49 12.90
N MET A 18 -14.52 10.50 12.52
CA MET A 18 -14.08 10.55 11.13
C MET A 18 -14.32 9.21 10.44
N TRP A 19 -14.36 9.21 9.11
CA TRP A 19 -14.37 7.96 8.34
C TRP A 19 -12.95 7.51 8.02
N THR A 20 -12.75 6.21 7.86
CA THR A 20 -11.42 5.66 7.57
C THR A 20 -11.47 4.68 6.41
N GLY A 21 -10.36 4.58 5.68
CA GLY A 21 -10.20 3.56 4.65
C GLY A 21 -8.75 3.21 4.36
N ILE A 22 -8.58 2.04 3.75
CA ILE A 22 -7.30 1.53 3.26
C ILE A 22 -7.42 1.16 1.77
N VAL A 23 -6.41 1.55 1.00
CA VAL A 23 -6.27 1.22 -0.42
C VAL A 23 -4.83 0.78 -0.67
N THR A 24 -4.62 -0.36 -1.31
CA THR A 24 -3.27 -0.88 -1.59
C THR A 24 -3.22 -1.69 -2.88
N THR A 25 -2.07 -1.70 -3.57
CA THR A 25 -1.78 -2.70 -4.62
C THR A 25 -1.28 -4.03 -4.07
N SER A 26 -0.99 -4.12 -2.77
CA SER A 26 -0.70 -5.36 -2.06
C SER A 26 -2.00 -6.08 -1.65
N LYS A 27 -1.91 -7.03 -0.71
CA LYS A 27 -3.08 -7.58 -0.03
C LYS A 27 -3.53 -6.61 1.05
N VAL A 28 -4.84 -6.50 1.26
CA VAL A 28 -5.38 -5.73 2.40
C VAL A 28 -4.98 -6.31 3.78
N THR A 29 -4.43 -7.53 3.80
CA THR A 29 -3.86 -8.22 4.97
C THR A 29 -2.33 -8.28 4.97
N ASP A 30 -1.66 -7.54 4.08
CA ASP A 30 -0.21 -7.36 4.17
C ASP A 30 0.17 -6.38 5.29
N ALA A 31 1.45 -6.31 5.65
CA ALA A 31 1.91 -5.62 6.86
C ALA A 31 1.51 -4.13 6.90
N SER A 32 1.76 -3.37 5.83
CA SER A 32 1.48 -1.93 5.77
C SER A 32 -0.01 -1.61 5.97
N PRO A 33 -0.96 -2.21 5.21
CA PRO A 33 -2.38 -1.99 5.46
C PRO A 33 -2.83 -2.62 6.79
N ALA A 34 -2.28 -3.77 7.20
CA ALA A 34 -2.61 -4.41 8.47
C ALA A 34 -2.24 -3.55 9.68
N ALA A 35 -1.14 -2.80 9.63
CA ALA A 35 -0.76 -1.87 10.70
C ALA A 35 -1.82 -0.79 10.97
N ALA A 36 -2.71 -0.52 10.00
CA ALA A 36 -3.82 0.40 10.16
C ALA A 36 -4.95 -0.16 11.06
N TYR A 37 -5.03 -1.47 11.30
CA TYR A 37 -6.15 -2.07 12.03
C TYR A 37 -5.85 -3.31 12.90
N ALA A 38 -4.73 -3.99 12.71
CA ALA A 38 -4.44 -5.27 13.32
C ALA A 38 -3.33 -5.18 14.37
N HIS A 39 -3.42 -6.05 15.36
CA HIS A 39 -2.36 -6.37 16.29
C HIS A 39 -2.01 -7.85 16.13
N SER A 40 -0.85 -8.13 15.55
CA SER A 40 -0.40 -9.49 15.29
C SER A 40 1.04 -9.68 15.72
N GLY A 41 1.34 -10.78 16.40
CA GLY A 41 2.72 -11.17 16.72
C GLY A 41 3.53 -11.61 15.50
N TYR A 42 2.87 -11.85 14.36
CA TYR A 42 3.54 -12.22 13.11
C TYR A 42 2.75 -11.77 11.88
N ARG A 43 3.38 -10.98 11.00
CA ARG A 43 2.75 -10.48 9.76
C ARG A 43 2.25 -11.57 8.81
N GLY A 44 2.75 -12.80 8.96
CA GLY A 44 2.34 -13.95 8.15
C GLY A 44 1.02 -14.58 8.57
N TRP A 45 0.46 -14.25 9.73
CA TRP A 45 -0.83 -14.76 10.21
C TRP A 45 -2.03 -14.10 9.53
N ARG A 46 -2.06 -14.17 8.19
CA ARG A 46 -3.05 -13.46 7.37
C ARG A 46 -4.44 -14.09 7.42
N HIS A 47 -4.52 -15.42 7.44
CA HIS A 47 -5.78 -16.19 7.41
C HIS A 47 -5.83 -17.30 8.46
N SER A 48 -4.72 -17.53 9.17
CA SER A 48 -4.59 -18.57 10.19
C SER A 48 -3.50 -18.19 11.19
N VAL A 49 -3.60 -18.75 12.39
CA VAL A 49 -2.58 -18.69 13.45
C VAL A 49 -2.15 -20.12 13.82
N PRO A 50 -0.98 -20.33 14.44
CA PRO A 50 -0.55 -21.64 14.91
C PRO A 50 -1.56 -22.25 15.89
N ASN A 51 -1.69 -23.58 15.86
CA ASN A 51 -2.56 -24.31 16.78
C ASN A 51 -2.19 -23.99 18.25
N GLY A 52 -3.20 -23.74 19.08
CA GLY A 52 -3.01 -23.37 20.48
C GLY A 52 -2.69 -21.88 20.71
N CYS A 53 -2.54 -21.08 19.66
CA CYS A 53 -2.39 -19.63 19.78
C CYS A 53 -3.77 -18.98 20.00
N ASN A 54 -3.95 -18.29 21.14
CA ASN A 54 -5.16 -17.51 21.42
C ASN A 54 -5.08 -16.11 20.76
N ALA A 55 -4.85 -16.08 19.45
CA ALA A 55 -4.79 -14.87 18.65
C ALA A 55 -5.74 -14.97 17.44
N SER A 56 -6.22 -13.83 16.98
CA SER A 56 -7.03 -13.73 15.76
C SER A 56 -6.11 -13.49 14.55
N ASP A 57 -6.37 -14.16 13.42
CA ASP A 57 -5.67 -13.87 12.18
C ASP A 57 -6.03 -12.48 11.64
N ILE A 58 -5.13 -11.87 10.86
CA ILE A 58 -5.27 -10.49 10.37
C ILE A 58 -6.59 -10.30 9.59
N ALA A 59 -7.00 -11.25 8.76
CA ALA A 59 -8.27 -11.15 8.03
C ALA A 59 -9.49 -11.14 8.97
N LYS A 60 -9.49 -11.94 10.05
CA LYS A 60 -10.53 -11.86 11.08
C LYS A 60 -10.52 -10.50 11.77
N GLN A 61 -9.36 -9.98 12.14
CA GLN A 61 -9.25 -8.66 12.79
C GLN A 61 -9.82 -7.55 11.90
N LEU A 62 -9.57 -7.59 10.58
CA LEU A 62 -10.14 -6.64 9.62
C LEU A 62 -11.67 -6.63 9.62
N ILE A 63 -12.32 -7.80 9.78
CA ILE A 63 -13.77 -7.93 9.63
C ILE A 63 -14.52 -7.83 10.96
N TYR A 64 -13.96 -8.38 12.05
CA TYR A 64 -14.64 -8.46 13.34
C TYR A 64 -14.24 -7.38 14.34
N ASP A 65 -13.01 -6.86 14.26
CA ASP A 65 -12.43 -6.01 15.29
C ASP A 65 -12.38 -4.54 14.87
N SER A 66 -12.36 -3.62 15.84
CA SER A 66 -12.12 -2.19 15.59
C SER A 66 -10.61 -1.94 15.53
N PRO A 67 -10.11 -1.10 14.60
CA PRO A 67 -10.88 -0.23 13.70
C PRO A 67 -11.33 -0.90 12.38
N GLY A 68 -10.90 -2.11 12.07
CA GLY A 68 -11.14 -2.76 10.77
C GLY A 68 -12.62 -2.85 10.36
N LYS A 69 -13.47 -3.36 11.25
CA LYS A 69 -14.91 -3.59 10.99
C LYS A 69 -15.68 -2.31 10.61
N ASP A 70 -15.18 -1.17 11.07
CA ASP A 70 -15.82 0.16 10.94
C ASP A 70 -15.21 0.98 9.77
N MET A 71 -14.16 0.47 9.11
CA MET A 71 -13.61 1.09 7.90
C MET A 71 -14.67 1.14 6.79
N ARG A 72 -14.79 2.30 6.18
CA ARG A 72 -15.76 2.57 5.11
C ARG A 72 -15.27 2.07 3.77
N VAL A 73 -13.96 2.04 3.57
CA VAL A 73 -13.35 1.61 2.32
C VAL A 73 -12.19 0.68 2.60
N ILE A 74 -12.22 -0.51 2.02
CA ILE A 74 -11.15 -1.50 2.06
C ILE A 74 -10.92 -1.98 0.64
N MET A 75 -9.79 -1.63 0.02
CA MET A 75 -9.49 -2.00 -1.36
C MET A 75 -8.07 -2.51 -1.57
N GLY A 76 -7.93 -3.61 -2.30
CA GLY A 76 -6.66 -4.16 -2.73
C GLY A 76 -6.77 -5.61 -3.21
N GLY A 77 -5.69 -6.37 -3.06
CA GLY A 77 -5.67 -7.81 -3.31
C GLY A 77 -5.97 -8.66 -2.07
N GLY A 78 -5.66 -9.95 -2.15
CA GLY A 78 -5.66 -10.88 -1.03
C GLY A 78 -6.99 -11.60 -0.78
N ARG A 79 -7.87 -11.72 -1.79
CA ARG A 79 -9.18 -12.38 -1.66
C ARG A 79 -9.08 -13.79 -1.05
N LYS A 80 -8.00 -14.52 -1.36
CA LYS A 80 -7.79 -15.89 -0.86
C LYS A 80 -7.79 -15.99 0.67
N GLU A 81 -7.42 -14.92 1.38
CA GLU A 81 -7.29 -14.93 2.83
C GLU A 81 -8.66 -14.95 3.55
N PHE A 82 -9.75 -14.73 2.81
CA PHE A 82 -11.10 -14.49 3.34
C PHE A 82 -12.08 -15.65 3.19
N PHE A 83 -11.73 -16.72 2.47
CA PHE A 83 -12.66 -17.84 2.27
C PHE A 83 -11.95 -19.20 2.23
N SER A 84 -12.75 -20.26 2.26
CA SER A 84 -12.29 -21.63 2.47
C SER A 84 -11.36 -22.14 1.37
N ASN A 85 -10.41 -22.99 1.74
CA ASN A 85 -9.55 -23.73 0.82
C ASN A 85 -10.21 -25.01 0.24
N THR A 86 -11.36 -25.43 0.77
CA THR A 86 -12.08 -26.63 0.32
C THR A 86 -13.24 -26.36 -0.63
N THR A 87 -13.77 -25.12 -0.66
CA THR A 87 -14.89 -24.72 -1.53
C THR A 87 -14.45 -23.61 -2.48
N CYS A 88 -14.91 -23.68 -3.73
CA CYS A 88 -14.62 -22.62 -4.69
C CYS A 88 -15.56 -21.41 -4.51
N ASP A 89 -15.07 -20.22 -4.84
CA ASP A 89 -15.92 -19.04 -5.08
C ASP A 89 -16.68 -19.16 -6.41
N GLU A 90 -17.51 -18.17 -6.72
CA GLU A 90 -18.30 -18.11 -7.97
C GLU A 90 -17.44 -18.10 -9.25
N TYR A 91 -16.14 -17.82 -9.13
CA TYR A 91 -15.18 -17.78 -10.22
C TYR A 91 -14.30 -19.04 -10.27
N GLY A 92 -14.58 -20.05 -9.44
CA GLY A 92 -13.84 -21.32 -9.40
C GLY A 92 -12.54 -21.30 -8.59
N ASN A 93 -12.23 -20.20 -7.89
CA ASN A 93 -11.01 -20.06 -7.11
C ASN A 93 -11.15 -20.69 -5.72
N ARG A 94 -10.05 -21.18 -5.15
CA ARG A 94 -9.99 -21.65 -3.75
C ARG A 94 -9.25 -20.66 -2.87
N GLY A 95 -9.75 -20.44 -1.66
CA GLY A 95 -9.13 -19.60 -0.66
C GLY A 95 -8.06 -20.34 0.14
N ALA A 96 -7.70 -19.77 1.28
CA ALA A 96 -6.66 -20.28 2.17
C ALA A 96 -7.18 -20.68 3.55
N ARG A 97 -8.43 -20.32 3.90
CA ARG A 97 -8.97 -20.56 5.23
C ARG A 97 -9.29 -22.05 5.44
N THR A 98 -9.00 -22.55 6.63
CA THR A 98 -9.27 -23.93 7.06
C THR A 98 -10.34 -24.01 8.15
N ASP A 99 -10.82 -22.87 8.64
CA ASP A 99 -11.79 -22.76 9.74
C ASP A 99 -13.26 -22.70 9.26
N GLY A 100 -13.50 -22.93 7.97
CA GLY A 100 -14.83 -22.95 7.37
C GLY A 100 -15.50 -21.57 7.25
N LEU A 101 -14.82 -20.48 7.62
CA LEU A 101 -15.39 -19.14 7.54
C LEU A 101 -15.30 -18.58 6.12
N ASN A 102 -16.37 -17.87 5.73
CA ASN A 102 -16.35 -16.92 4.62
C ASN A 102 -16.51 -15.51 5.21
N LEU A 103 -15.38 -14.81 5.30
CA LEU A 103 -15.30 -13.48 5.90
C LEU A 103 -15.88 -12.39 4.99
N ILE A 104 -15.93 -12.60 3.67
CA ILE A 104 -16.62 -11.70 2.73
C ILE A 104 -18.14 -11.74 3.00
N GLU A 105 -18.72 -12.94 3.10
CA GLU A 105 -20.15 -13.08 3.41
C GLU A 105 -20.48 -12.60 4.82
N THR A 106 -19.56 -12.82 5.77
CA THR A 106 -19.67 -12.25 7.12
C THR A 106 -19.73 -10.72 7.08
N TRP A 107 -18.82 -10.08 6.35
CA TRP A 107 -18.79 -8.62 6.20
C TRP A 107 -20.10 -8.11 5.58
N LYS A 108 -20.58 -8.72 4.48
CA LYS A 108 -21.86 -8.39 3.85
C LYS A 108 -23.03 -8.51 4.83
N SER A 109 -23.08 -9.60 5.62
CA SER A 109 -24.10 -9.83 6.63
C SER A 109 -24.08 -8.74 7.72
N MET A 110 -22.90 -8.33 8.17
CA MET A 110 -22.75 -7.24 9.15
C MET A 110 -23.28 -5.91 8.60
N LYS A 111 -22.98 -5.58 7.34
CA LYS A 111 -23.46 -4.34 6.71
C LYS A 111 -24.98 -4.34 6.51
N ASN A 112 -25.55 -5.47 6.07
CA ASN A 112 -27.00 -5.67 6.01
C ASN A 112 -27.68 -5.45 7.36
N LYS A 113 -27.15 -6.03 8.44
CA LYS A 113 -27.71 -5.85 9.80
C LYS A 113 -27.67 -4.41 10.28
N SER A 114 -26.71 -3.62 9.82
CA SER A 114 -26.62 -2.18 10.11
C SER A 114 -27.46 -1.28 9.20
N ASN A 115 -28.25 -1.85 8.27
CA ASN A 115 -28.98 -1.12 7.22
C ASN A 115 -28.10 -0.15 6.42
N ALA A 116 -26.82 -0.47 6.27
CA ALA A 116 -25.89 0.34 5.52
C ALA A 116 -25.89 -0.09 4.05
N THR A 117 -25.79 0.85 3.13
CA THR A 117 -25.57 0.54 1.72
C THR A 117 -24.12 0.11 1.52
N TYR A 118 -23.88 -0.97 0.79
CA TYR A 118 -22.52 -1.44 0.57
C TYR A 118 -22.30 -2.02 -0.82
N GLY A 119 -21.04 -1.97 -1.27
CA GLY A 119 -20.56 -2.65 -2.46
C GLY A 119 -19.50 -3.69 -2.10
N TYR A 120 -19.57 -4.86 -2.73
CA TYR A 120 -18.46 -5.80 -2.81
C TYR A 120 -18.07 -5.93 -4.28
N VAL A 121 -16.82 -5.60 -4.61
CA VAL A 121 -16.34 -5.54 -5.99
C VAL A 121 -15.04 -6.31 -6.17
N THR A 122 -14.86 -6.88 -7.35
CA THR A 122 -13.82 -7.86 -7.67
C THR A 122 -13.03 -7.54 -8.93
N ASN A 123 -13.48 -6.56 -9.72
CA ASN A 123 -12.83 -6.09 -10.93
C ASN A 123 -13.08 -4.59 -11.17
N LYS A 124 -12.41 -4.05 -12.19
CA LYS A 124 -12.42 -2.64 -12.55
C LYS A 124 -13.81 -2.14 -12.93
N SER A 125 -14.55 -2.88 -13.76
CA SER A 125 -15.89 -2.45 -14.20
C SER A 125 -16.90 -2.39 -13.05
N GLU A 126 -16.83 -3.33 -12.11
CA GLU A 126 -17.63 -3.28 -10.89
C GLU A 126 -17.28 -2.09 -10.01
N LEU A 127 -15.98 -1.76 -9.87
CA LEU A 127 -15.53 -0.57 -9.15
C LEU A 127 -16.04 0.72 -9.81
N GLU A 128 -15.95 0.82 -11.14
CA GLU A 128 -16.45 1.97 -11.92
C GLU A 128 -17.96 2.15 -11.82
N ALA A 129 -18.71 1.07 -11.59
CA ALA A 129 -20.16 1.10 -11.39
C ALA A 129 -20.58 1.57 -9.99
N ILE A 130 -19.65 1.74 -9.04
CA ILE A 130 -19.97 2.20 -7.69
C ILE A 130 -20.48 3.63 -7.70
N ASN A 131 -21.71 3.82 -7.22
CA ASN A 131 -22.21 5.14 -6.89
C ASN A 131 -21.69 5.57 -5.51
N ALA A 132 -20.61 6.36 -5.50
CA ALA A 132 -19.98 6.84 -4.27
C ALA A 132 -20.93 7.66 -3.39
N ASN A 133 -21.90 8.38 -3.97
CA ASN A 133 -22.85 9.21 -3.22
C ASN A 133 -23.73 8.38 -2.30
N THR A 134 -24.15 7.19 -2.75
CA THR A 134 -25.09 6.36 -2.01
C THR A 134 -24.44 5.21 -1.27
N THR A 135 -23.17 4.88 -1.51
CA THR A 135 -22.48 3.72 -0.90
C THR A 135 -21.84 4.08 0.44
N ASP A 136 -22.24 3.45 1.54
CA ASP A 136 -21.67 3.69 2.88
C ASP A 136 -20.41 2.86 3.15
N TYR A 137 -20.34 1.64 2.60
CA TYR A 137 -19.20 0.74 2.76
C TYR A 137 -18.79 0.10 1.43
N LEU A 138 -17.49 0.01 1.18
CA LEU A 138 -16.94 -0.63 -0.01
C LEU A 138 -15.83 -1.61 0.36
N LEU A 139 -15.99 -2.86 -0.05
CA LEU A 139 -14.96 -3.90 -0.01
C LEU A 139 -14.58 -4.28 -1.44
N GLY A 140 -13.37 -3.91 -1.87
CA GLY A 140 -12.82 -4.25 -3.18
C GLY A 140 -11.66 -5.22 -3.06
N LEU A 141 -11.83 -6.47 -3.48
CA LEU A 141 -10.78 -7.50 -3.43
C LEU A 141 -10.44 -7.97 -4.84
N PHE A 142 -9.54 -7.27 -5.52
CA PHE A 142 -9.35 -7.38 -6.97
C PHE A 142 -8.42 -8.51 -7.42
N ALA A 143 -7.72 -9.16 -6.50
CA ALA A 143 -6.83 -10.28 -6.80
C ALA A 143 -6.88 -11.34 -5.71
N MET A 144 -6.65 -12.61 -6.09
CA MET A 144 -6.50 -13.71 -5.13
C MET A 144 -5.29 -13.51 -4.21
N ASN A 145 -4.22 -12.92 -4.73
CA ASN A 145 -2.98 -12.61 -4.01
C ASN A 145 -2.71 -11.09 -4.11
N TYR A 146 -1.47 -10.65 -4.23
CA TYR A 146 -1.14 -9.26 -4.59
C TYR A 146 -1.80 -8.84 -5.91
N MET A 147 -2.12 -7.56 -6.08
CA MET A 147 -2.62 -7.07 -7.38
C MET A 147 -1.50 -7.15 -8.42
N PRO A 148 -1.78 -7.40 -9.71
CA PRO A 148 -0.77 -7.36 -10.76
C PRO A 148 -0.04 -6.01 -10.81
N TYR A 149 1.25 -6.03 -11.21
CA TYR A 149 2.01 -4.82 -11.51
C TYR A 149 1.25 -3.95 -12.52
N TRP A 150 1.48 -2.64 -12.48
CA TRP A 150 0.98 -1.63 -13.40
C TRP A 150 1.05 -2.08 -14.85
N PHE A 151 2.21 -2.56 -15.33
CA PHE A 151 2.36 -2.97 -16.73
C PHE A 151 1.45 -4.16 -17.10
N GLN A 152 1.23 -5.08 -16.16
CA GLN A 152 0.35 -6.23 -16.35
C GLN A 152 -1.08 -5.76 -16.51
N ARG A 153 -1.50 -4.77 -15.70
CA ARG A 153 -2.83 -4.13 -15.80
C ARG A 153 -3.02 -3.39 -17.12
N GLN A 154 -1.96 -2.82 -17.68
CA GLN A 154 -2.03 -2.16 -19.00
C GLN A 154 -2.08 -3.13 -20.18
N THR A 155 -1.54 -4.34 -20.02
CA THR A 155 -1.33 -5.28 -21.14
C THR A 155 -2.35 -6.42 -21.17
N TYR A 156 -2.29 -7.35 -20.22
CA TYR A 156 -3.08 -8.59 -20.25
C TYR A 156 -4.01 -8.79 -19.04
N ASN A 157 -3.93 -7.95 -18.01
CA ASN A 157 -4.79 -7.99 -16.82
C ASN A 157 -5.63 -6.71 -16.68
N LYS A 158 -6.27 -6.31 -17.79
CA LYS A 158 -7.03 -5.04 -17.90
C LYS A 158 -8.28 -4.97 -17.02
N THR A 159 -8.68 -6.08 -16.41
CA THR A 159 -9.84 -6.16 -15.53
C THR A 159 -9.52 -5.80 -14.09
N THR A 160 -8.24 -5.62 -13.71
CA THR A 160 -7.87 -5.14 -12.37
C THR A 160 -7.72 -3.61 -12.38
N PRO A 161 -8.32 -2.87 -11.41
CA PRO A 161 -8.23 -1.41 -11.38
C PRO A 161 -6.82 -0.87 -11.06
N GLY A 162 -6.58 0.38 -11.47
CA GLY A 162 -5.44 1.19 -11.07
C GLY A 162 -5.44 1.53 -9.57
N LEU A 163 -4.30 1.89 -9.00
CA LEU A 163 -4.24 2.50 -7.66
C LEU A 163 -5.03 3.82 -7.66
N GLY A 164 -4.86 4.63 -8.72
CA GLY A 164 -5.60 5.88 -8.91
C GLY A 164 -7.11 5.69 -9.00
N ASP A 165 -7.57 4.62 -9.65
CA ASP A 165 -9.01 4.30 -9.76
C ASP A 165 -9.59 4.02 -8.36
N MET A 166 -8.92 3.15 -7.59
CA MET A 166 -9.31 2.80 -6.23
C MET A 166 -9.29 4.03 -5.31
N VAL A 167 -8.21 4.80 -5.28
CA VAL A 167 -8.11 5.98 -4.42
C VAL A 167 -9.17 7.03 -4.76
N SER A 168 -9.51 7.20 -6.04
CA SER A 168 -10.56 8.15 -6.44
C SER A 168 -11.93 7.77 -5.88
N VAL A 169 -12.32 6.50 -5.99
CA VAL A 169 -13.59 6.02 -5.42
C VAL A 169 -13.56 6.10 -3.88
N ALA A 170 -12.42 5.76 -3.28
CA ALA A 170 -12.23 5.85 -1.83
C ALA A 170 -12.44 7.28 -1.32
N VAL A 171 -11.77 8.25 -1.93
CA VAL A 171 -11.89 9.68 -1.57
C VAL A 171 -13.34 10.14 -1.73
N ASN A 172 -14.02 9.79 -2.83
CA ASN A 172 -15.42 10.19 -3.05
C ASN A 172 -16.37 9.63 -1.99
N ILE A 173 -16.20 8.38 -1.56
CA ILE A 173 -17.00 7.78 -0.48
C ILE A 173 -16.66 8.47 0.85
N LEU A 174 -15.38 8.59 1.17
CA LEU A 174 -14.91 9.08 2.46
C LEU A 174 -15.23 10.57 2.70
N SER A 175 -15.24 11.38 1.64
CA SER A 175 -15.49 12.82 1.70
C SER A 175 -16.94 13.18 2.07
N LYS A 176 -17.85 12.20 2.11
CA LYS A 176 -19.23 12.41 2.57
C LYS A 176 -19.34 12.68 4.07
N ASN A 177 -18.34 12.29 4.86
CA ASN A 177 -18.38 12.55 6.29
C ASN A 177 -18.01 14.01 6.60
N PRO A 178 -18.91 14.82 7.17
CA PRO A 178 -18.61 16.20 7.52
C PRO A 178 -17.55 16.35 8.61
N LYS A 179 -17.25 15.27 9.36
CA LYS A 179 -16.12 15.24 10.31
C LYS A 179 -14.77 14.97 9.65
N GLY A 180 -14.74 14.73 8.33
CA GLY A 180 -13.54 14.38 7.59
C GLY A 180 -13.21 12.88 7.61
N PHE A 181 -12.05 12.54 7.07
CA PHE A 181 -11.59 11.16 6.96
C PHE A 181 -10.06 11.01 7.05
N VAL A 182 -9.61 9.79 7.34
CA VAL A 182 -8.21 9.36 7.17
C VAL A 182 -8.16 8.23 6.15
N LEU A 183 -7.35 8.39 5.12
CA LEU A 183 -7.14 7.40 4.07
C LEU A 183 -5.68 6.99 4.04
N PHE A 184 -5.42 5.68 4.11
CA PHE A 184 -4.11 5.10 3.82
C PHE A 184 -4.13 4.56 2.38
N ALA A 185 -3.19 5.02 1.56
CA ALA A 185 -3.02 4.59 0.17
C ALA A 185 -1.58 4.11 -0.06
N GLU A 186 -1.40 2.91 -0.59
CA GLU A 186 -0.10 2.24 -0.68
C GLU A 186 0.22 1.76 -2.11
N GLY A 187 1.36 2.20 -2.64
CA GLY A 187 2.01 1.63 -3.83
C GLY A 187 2.82 0.38 -3.49
N GLY A 188 2.21 -0.64 -2.89
CA GLY A 188 2.93 -1.77 -2.27
C GLY A 188 3.75 -2.62 -3.24
N GLN A 189 3.46 -2.56 -4.54
CA GLN A 189 4.20 -3.30 -5.56
C GLN A 189 5.59 -2.72 -5.91
N ILE A 190 5.91 -1.50 -5.46
CA ILE A 190 7.27 -0.93 -5.56
C ILE A 190 8.27 -1.86 -4.85
N ASP A 191 7.94 -2.30 -3.64
CA ASP A 191 8.76 -3.18 -2.81
C ASP A 191 9.03 -4.54 -3.46
N PHE A 192 7.98 -5.22 -3.93
CA PHE A 192 8.10 -6.52 -4.58
C PHE A 192 8.96 -6.46 -5.85
N ALA A 193 8.86 -5.38 -6.63
CA ALA A 193 9.69 -5.18 -7.80
C ALA A 193 11.17 -5.01 -7.42
N HIS A 194 11.48 -4.28 -6.35
CA HIS A 194 12.85 -4.15 -5.84
C HIS A 194 13.41 -5.45 -5.26
N HIS A 195 12.60 -6.23 -4.54
CA HIS A 195 12.97 -7.58 -4.10
C HIS A 195 13.42 -8.47 -5.25
N ASP A 196 12.83 -8.30 -6.44
CA ASP A 196 13.20 -9.01 -7.67
C ASP A 196 14.31 -8.33 -8.48
N ASN A 197 14.85 -7.20 -8.03
CA ASN A 197 15.77 -6.32 -8.78
C ASN A 197 15.22 -5.89 -10.15
N LEU A 198 13.91 -5.70 -10.27
CA LEU A 198 13.24 -5.22 -11.48
C LEU A 198 13.05 -3.71 -11.39
N ALA A 199 14.13 -2.93 -11.54
CA ALA A 199 14.08 -1.48 -11.32
C ALA A 199 13.11 -0.77 -12.27
N GLN A 200 12.97 -1.23 -13.52
CA GLN A 200 11.98 -0.67 -14.44
C GLN A 200 10.55 -0.82 -13.92
N VAL A 201 10.21 -1.99 -13.37
CA VAL A 201 8.88 -2.24 -12.79
C VAL A 201 8.70 -1.39 -11.54
N ALA A 202 9.70 -1.34 -10.65
CA ALA A 202 9.63 -0.53 -9.43
C ALA A 202 9.40 0.97 -9.74
N LEU A 203 10.08 1.51 -10.75
CA LEU A 203 9.89 2.88 -11.22
C LEU A 203 8.49 3.09 -11.83
N GLN A 204 7.95 2.11 -12.57
CA GLN A 204 6.58 2.20 -13.10
C GLN A 204 5.52 2.20 -12.00
N GLU A 205 5.65 1.34 -10.97
CA GLU A 205 4.77 1.38 -9.81
C GLU A 205 4.89 2.71 -9.05
N THR A 206 6.11 3.27 -8.95
CA THR A 206 6.35 4.59 -8.35
C THR A 206 5.69 5.71 -9.14
N ILE A 207 5.72 5.65 -10.48
CA ILE A 207 5.03 6.61 -11.35
C ILE A 207 3.51 6.52 -11.21
N GLU A 208 2.95 5.30 -11.08
CA GLU A 208 1.52 5.15 -10.79
C GLU A 208 1.15 5.78 -9.44
N PHE A 209 1.98 5.54 -8.40
CA PHE A 209 1.77 6.12 -7.08
C PHE A 209 1.86 7.65 -7.12
N GLU A 210 2.80 8.23 -7.87
CA GLU A 210 2.86 9.68 -8.03
C GLU A 210 1.61 10.24 -8.72
N GLY A 211 1.11 9.59 -9.78
CA GLY A 211 -0.14 10.00 -10.41
C GLY A 211 -1.34 10.00 -9.44
N VAL A 212 -1.31 9.15 -8.41
CA VAL A 212 -2.31 9.14 -7.33
C VAL A 212 -2.14 10.38 -6.44
N VAL A 213 -0.92 10.69 -6.01
CA VAL A 213 -0.61 11.85 -5.17
C VAL A 213 -1.03 13.14 -5.87
N GLU A 214 -0.65 13.33 -7.13
CA GLU A 214 -1.03 14.48 -7.94
C GLU A 214 -2.56 14.62 -8.03
N LYS A 215 -3.26 13.52 -8.31
CA LYS A 215 -4.72 13.50 -8.42
C LYS A 215 -5.40 13.85 -7.09
N VAL A 216 -4.94 13.32 -5.97
CA VAL A 216 -5.51 13.63 -4.64
C VAL A 216 -5.22 15.09 -4.24
N ALA A 217 -4.00 15.57 -4.46
CA ALA A 217 -3.60 16.95 -4.12
C ALA A 217 -4.33 18.02 -4.93
N THR A 218 -4.84 17.68 -6.11
CA THR A 218 -5.61 18.56 -6.98
C THR A 218 -7.13 18.45 -6.78
N SER A 219 -7.62 17.32 -6.27
CA SER A 219 -9.06 17.07 -6.08
C SER A 219 -9.61 17.44 -4.71
N LEU A 220 -8.76 17.54 -3.68
CA LEU A 220 -9.17 17.87 -2.32
C LEU A 220 -8.89 19.33 -1.92
N PRO A 221 -9.68 19.93 -1.01
CA PRO A 221 -9.44 21.29 -0.54
C PRO A 221 -8.10 21.43 0.20
N LYS A 222 -7.17 22.20 -0.37
CA LYS A 222 -5.81 22.38 0.18
C LYS A 222 -5.76 23.00 1.58
N ASN A 223 -6.81 23.71 1.98
CA ASN A 223 -6.94 24.34 3.30
C ASN A 223 -7.57 23.43 4.35
N GLU A 224 -8.04 22.22 3.98
CA GLU A 224 -8.70 21.28 4.89
C GLU A 224 -8.04 19.89 4.86
N THR A 225 -7.24 19.58 3.84
CA THR A 225 -6.61 18.27 3.67
C THR A 225 -5.10 18.34 3.85
N LEU A 226 -4.57 17.63 4.85
CA LEU A 226 -3.15 17.30 4.97
C LEU A 226 -2.86 16.02 4.18
N ILE A 227 -1.94 16.10 3.23
CA ILE A 227 -1.41 14.94 2.50
C ILE A 227 0.03 14.73 2.92
N VAL A 228 0.36 13.51 3.35
CA VAL A 228 1.72 13.10 3.72
C VAL A 228 2.11 11.90 2.86
N VAL A 229 3.28 11.98 2.22
CA VAL A 229 3.87 10.93 1.40
C VAL A 229 5.19 10.52 2.02
N THR A 230 5.38 9.23 2.26
CA THR A 230 6.61 8.65 2.83
C THR A 230 6.81 7.24 2.29
N ALA A 231 7.97 6.65 2.57
CA ALA A 231 8.17 5.21 2.52
C ALA A 231 8.20 4.62 3.93
N ASP A 232 7.97 3.32 4.03
CA ASP A 232 8.16 2.53 5.25
C ASP A 232 9.64 2.18 5.46
N HIS A 233 10.36 1.91 4.38
CA HIS A 233 11.81 1.76 4.30
C HIS A 233 12.28 1.94 2.84
N SER A 234 13.60 1.88 2.62
CA SER A 234 14.17 1.94 1.27
C SER A 234 14.47 0.53 0.72
N HIS A 235 15.25 0.47 -0.37
CA HIS A 235 15.84 -0.72 -0.97
C HIS A 235 17.30 -0.47 -1.31
N THR A 236 18.08 -1.53 -1.53
CA THR A 236 19.52 -1.40 -1.87
C THR A 236 19.79 -0.89 -3.29
N LEU A 237 18.88 -0.10 -3.88
CA LEU A 237 19.02 0.48 -5.21
C LEU A 237 20.12 1.56 -5.19
N ASN A 238 21.02 1.51 -6.17
CA ASN A 238 22.07 2.49 -6.38
C ASN A 238 21.90 3.16 -7.74
N ILE A 239 22.27 4.45 -7.82
CA ILE A 239 22.31 5.24 -9.05
C ILE A 239 23.76 5.64 -9.33
N ALA A 240 24.40 4.95 -10.25
CA ALA A 240 25.80 5.16 -10.60
C ALA A 240 25.98 6.37 -11.54
N GLY A 241 27.06 7.14 -11.33
CA GLY A 241 27.56 8.14 -12.26
C GLY A 241 28.43 7.53 -13.38
N HIS A 242 28.67 8.22 -14.50
CA HIS A 242 28.37 9.62 -14.82
C HIS A 242 27.69 9.77 -16.21
N PRO A 243 26.46 9.23 -16.40
CA PRO A 243 25.76 9.34 -17.67
C PRO A 243 25.42 10.80 -18.02
N PRO A 244 25.42 11.20 -19.31
CA PRO A 244 24.95 12.52 -19.74
C PRO A 244 23.49 12.81 -19.34
N ARG A 245 23.14 14.09 -19.23
CA ARG A 245 21.76 14.51 -18.99
C ARG A 245 20.85 14.05 -20.13
N GLY A 246 19.69 13.47 -19.79
CA GLY A 246 18.72 12.94 -20.76
C GLY A 246 18.97 11.49 -21.15
N THR A 247 20.03 10.86 -20.65
CA THR A 247 20.22 9.41 -20.79
C THR A 247 19.09 8.66 -20.07
N ASN A 248 18.60 7.60 -20.72
CA ASN A 248 17.60 6.71 -20.12
C ASN A 248 18.15 6.13 -18.81
N ILE A 249 17.41 6.27 -17.71
CA ILE A 249 17.82 5.80 -16.37
C ILE A 249 18.10 4.29 -16.33
N LEU A 250 17.51 3.51 -17.24
CA LEU A 250 17.75 2.07 -17.36
C LEU A 250 19.01 1.74 -18.16
N GLY A 251 19.65 2.73 -18.78
CA GLY A 251 20.82 2.55 -19.63
C GLY A 251 22.13 2.41 -18.86
N PHE A 252 23.23 2.74 -19.53
CA PHE A 252 24.59 2.51 -19.05
C PHE A 252 25.20 3.74 -18.40
N ALA A 253 25.98 3.52 -17.34
CA ALA A 253 26.76 4.57 -16.67
C ALA A 253 28.25 4.56 -17.06
N GLY A 254 28.78 3.42 -17.52
CA GLY A 254 30.18 3.30 -17.94
C GLY A 254 30.61 1.86 -18.16
N LYS A 255 31.92 1.61 -18.12
CA LYS A 255 32.56 0.29 -18.27
C LYS A 255 33.37 -0.11 -17.05
N THR A 256 33.43 -1.40 -16.76
CA THR A 256 34.28 -1.95 -15.69
C THR A 256 35.77 -1.75 -15.99
N GLY A 257 36.58 -1.60 -14.94
CA GLY A 257 38.04 -1.47 -15.04
C GLY A 257 38.79 -2.80 -15.09
N THR A 258 38.21 -3.83 -15.74
CA THR A 258 38.76 -5.19 -15.83
C THR A 258 39.54 -5.40 -17.13
N GLU A 259 40.37 -6.45 -17.24
CA GLU A 259 41.09 -6.79 -18.50
C GLU A 259 40.15 -6.97 -19.70
N ASN A 260 38.94 -7.46 -19.43
CA ASN A 260 37.82 -7.48 -20.38
C ASN A 260 36.72 -6.55 -19.86
N PRO A 261 36.70 -5.27 -20.25
CA PRO A 261 35.70 -4.30 -19.80
C PRO A 261 34.30 -4.69 -20.28
N VAL A 262 33.32 -4.61 -19.38
CA VAL A 262 31.89 -4.74 -19.71
C VAL A 262 31.13 -3.48 -19.30
N ASP A 263 30.06 -3.17 -20.03
CA ASP A 263 29.18 -2.04 -19.68
C ASP A 263 28.40 -2.34 -18.39
N TYR A 264 28.33 -1.36 -17.48
CA TYR A 264 27.49 -1.42 -16.27
C TYR A 264 26.35 -0.40 -16.34
N THR A 265 25.20 -0.78 -15.79
CA THR A 265 23.98 0.03 -15.81
C THR A 265 24.03 1.18 -14.80
N ILE A 266 23.27 2.24 -15.06
CA ILE A 266 23.07 3.35 -14.13
C ILE A 266 22.42 2.84 -12.84
N LEU A 267 21.36 2.04 -12.98
CA LEU A 267 20.72 1.39 -11.84
C LEU A 267 21.36 0.04 -11.56
N SER A 268 21.68 -0.20 -10.29
CA SER A 268 22.16 -1.49 -9.78
C SER A 268 21.65 -1.69 -8.36
N TYR A 269 21.82 -2.88 -7.80
CA TYR A 269 21.47 -3.17 -6.41
C TYR A 269 22.71 -3.55 -5.60
N GLY A 270 22.66 -3.31 -4.30
CA GLY A 270 23.67 -3.85 -3.38
C GLY A 270 23.54 -5.36 -3.27
N VAL A 271 22.33 -5.84 -3.02
CA VAL A 271 22.05 -7.27 -2.77
C VAL A 271 20.78 -7.68 -3.53
N GLY A 272 20.76 -8.88 -4.11
CA GLY A 272 19.55 -9.40 -4.75
C GLY A 272 19.79 -10.43 -5.86
N PRO A 273 18.71 -10.88 -6.52
CA PRO A 273 18.77 -11.92 -7.55
C PRO A 273 19.57 -11.51 -8.79
N GLY A 274 19.77 -10.22 -9.01
CA GLY A 274 20.65 -9.67 -10.04
C GLY A 274 22.12 -10.11 -9.91
N GLY A 275 22.55 -10.50 -8.71
CA GLY A 275 23.93 -10.94 -8.44
C GLY A 275 24.25 -12.35 -8.94
N TYR A 276 23.23 -13.15 -9.30
CA TYR A 276 23.45 -14.45 -9.94
C TYR A 276 23.81 -14.33 -11.43
N ARG A 277 23.67 -13.12 -12.01
CA ARG A 277 23.99 -12.89 -13.42
C ARG A 277 25.50 -12.71 -13.59
N PRO A 278 26.12 -13.33 -14.61
CA PRO A 278 27.53 -13.06 -14.90
C PRO A 278 27.72 -11.61 -15.37
N LEU A 279 28.90 -11.07 -15.11
CA LEU A 279 29.34 -9.81 -15.70
C LEU A 279 29.55 -10.03 -17.21
N MET A 280 28.65 -9.51 -18.02
CA MET A 280 28.68 -9.64 -19.48
C MET A 280 28.13 -8.38 -20.14
N ASN A 281 28.53 -8.14 -21.39
CA ASN A 281 27.93 -7.07 -22.19
C ASN A 281 26.45 -7.37 -22.45
N VAL A 282 25.61 -6.37 -22.21
CA VAL A 282 24.18 -6.36 -22.51
C VAL A 282 23.89 -5.15 -23.38
N THR A 283 22.82 -5.19 -24.17
CA THR A 283 22.42 -4.07 -25.02
C THR A 283 21.40 -3.17 -24.31
N ILE A 284 21.14 -1.98 -24.88
CA ILE A 284 20.10 -1.11 -24.36
C ILE A 284 18.74 -1.81 -24.37
N GLU A 285 18.42 -2.57 -25.43
CA GLU A 285 17.19 -3.36 -25.54
C GLU A 285 17.06 -4.36 -24.40
N ASN A 286 18.18 -4.99 -23.99
CA ASN A 286 18.18 -5.86 -22.83
C ASN A 286 17.87 -5.08 -21.56
N THR A 287 18.56 -3.97 -21.31
CA THR A 287 18.42 -3.20 -20.05
C THR A 287 17.06 -2.52 -19.90
N THR A 288 16.37 -2.28 -21.01
CA THR A 288 15.00 -1.72 -21.05
C THR A 288 13.91 -2.78 -21.18
N ASP A 289 14.27 -4.07 -21.17
CA ASP A 289 13.31 -5.16 -21.07
C ASP A 289 12.70 -5.17 -19.67
N ILE A 290 11.38 -5.35 -19.61
CA ILE A 290 10.61 -5.22 -18.38
C ILE A 290 10.97 -6.27 -17.31
N PHE A 291 11.57 -7.38 -17.72
CA PHE A 291 12.05 -8.44 -16.84
C PHE A 291 13.57 -8.42 -16.63
N PHE A 292 14.26 -7.39 -17.13
CA PHE A 292 15.68 -7.23 -16.89
C PHE A 292 15.95 -6.96 -15.41
N ARG A 293 16.64 -7.92 -14.78
CA ARG A 293 17.13 -7.77 -13.41
C ARG A 293 18.45 -7.01 -13.43
N GLN A 294 18.47 -5.80 -12.88
CA GLN A 294 19.71 -5.03 -12.74
C GLN A 294 20.73 -5.82 -11.90
N GLN A 295 22.02 -5.65 -12.19
CA GLN A 295 23.07 -6.35 -11.47
C GLN A 295 23.02 -6.01 -9.97
N ALA A 296 23.37 -7.00 -9.14
CA ALA A 296 23.56 -6.80 -7.71
C ALA A 296 24.96 -7.26 -7.28
N ALA A 297 25.56 -6.59 -6.29
CA ALA A 297 26.90 -6.96 -5.81
C ALA A 297 26.91 -8.30 -5.06
N PHE A 298 25.85 -8.59 -4.29
CA PHE A 298 25.74 -9.83 -3.51
C PHE A 298 24.49 -10.65 -3.91
N PRO A 299 24.66 -11.91 -4.36
CA PRO A 299 23.54 -12.72 -4.83
C PRO A 299 22.67 -13.26 -3.68
N THR A 300 21.37 -13.00 -3.76
CA THR A 300 20.34 -13.59 -2.89
C THR A 300 19.08 -13.87 -3.69
N LYS A 301 18.19 -14.74 -3.18
CA LYS A 301 16.91 -15.02 -3.86
C LYS A 301 16.02 -13.78 -4.00
N PHE A 302 16.02 -12.93 -2.97
CA PHE A 302 15.30 -11.66 -2.93
C PHE A 302 16.23 -10.60 -2.34
N ALA A 303 16.19 -9.38 -2.88
CA ALA A 303 16.91 -8.26 -2.32
C ALA A 303 16.40 -7.95 -0.90
N PRO A 304 17.24 -7.62 0.08
CA PRO A 304 16.78 -7.04 1.34
C PRO A 304 16.38 -5.57 1.15
N HIS A 305 15.69 -5.03 2.14
CA HIS A 305 15.40 -3.60 2.24
C HIS A 305 16.68 -2.77 2.44
N GLY A 306 16.58 -1.48 2.16
CA GLY A 306 17.57 -0.45 2.50
C GLY A 306 17.26 0.14 3.89
N GLY A 307 18.32 0.46 4.63
CA GLY A 307 18.24 0.96 6.01
C GLY A 307 18.57 2.44 6.17
N GLU A 308 18.74 3.16 5.06
CA GLU A 308 18.92 4.60 5.04
C GLU A 308 17.61 5.35 5.28
N ASP A 309 17.73 6.61 5.71
CA ASP A 309 16.59 7.50 5.92
C ASP A 309 15.76 7.64 4.64
N VAL A 310 14.43 7.62 4.80
CA VAL A 310 13.48 7.85 3.71
C VAL A 310 12.82 9.22 3.84
N ALA A 311 12.47 9.81 2.71
CA ALA A 311 11.88 11.14 2.68
C ALA A 311 10.42 11.15 3.17
N VAL A 312 10.04 12.23 3.84
CA VAL A 312 8.65 12.58 4.13
C VAL A 312 8.32 13.90 3.43
N TYR A 313 7.29 13.88 2.58
CA TYR A 313 6.75 15.05 1.91
C TYR A 313 5.37 15.37 2.47
N ALA A 314 5.06 16.64 2.70
CA ALA A 314 3.75 17.04 3.21
C ALA A 314 3.23 18.31 2.52
N THR A 315 1.91 18.39 2.36
CA THR A 315 1.21 19.59 1.89
C THR A 315 -0.15 19.74 2.58
N GLY A 316 -0.65 20.98 2.70
CA GLY A 316 -1.90 21.29 3.39
C GLY A 316 -1.71 21.79 4.83
N PRO A 317 -2.78 21.79 5.65
CA PRO A 317 -2.73 22.28 7.03
C PRO A 317 -1.65 21.57 7.83
N TRP A 318 -0.83 22.32 8.56
CA TRP A 318 0.26 21.80 9.41
C TRP A 318 1.39 21.06 8.68
N ALA A 319 1.48 21.14 7.35
CA ALA A 319 2.60 20.55 6.61
C ALA A 319 3.98 21.08 7.05
N HIS A 320 4.05 22.29 7.61
CA HIS A 320 5.28 22.87 8.16
C HIS A 320 5.85 22.14 9.38
N LEU A 321 5.11 21.19 9.99
CA LEU A 321 5.62 20.33 11.05
C LEU A 321 6.62 19.29 10.52
N PHE A 322 6.53 18.92 9.24
CA PHE A 322 7.39 17.92 8.61
C PHE A 322 8.68 18.57 8.11
N THR A 323 9.57 18.89 9.04
CA THR A 323 10.88 19.50 8.76
C THR A 323 12.00 18.80 9.54
N GLY A 324 13.23 18.94 9.05
CA GLY A 324 14.41 18.34 9.68
C GLY A 324 14.49 16.82 9.51
N VAL A 325 15.07 16.15 10.51
CA VAL A 325 15.19 14.68 10.59
C VAL A 325 14.32 14.22 11.76
N GLN A 326 13.45 13.25 11.52
CA GLN A 326 12.46 12.78 12.47
C GLN A 326 12.50 11.25 12.56
N ASP A 327 12.14 10.71 13.71
CA ASP A 327 11.81 9.29 13.83
C ASP A 327 10.51 9.00 13.04
N GLN A 328 10.40 7.83 12.39
CA GLN A 328 9.21 7.47 11.61
C GLN A 328 7.92 7.50 12.45
N THR A 329 8.02 7.25 13.76
CA THR A 329 6.89 7.36 14.70
C THR A 329 6.34 8.77 14.81
N PHE A 330 7.09 9.81 14.47
CA PHE A 330 6.62 11.20 14.44
C PHE A 330 5.43 11.39 13.49
N ILE A 331 5.41 10.68 12.36
CA ILE A 331 4.45 10.88 11.26
C ILE A 331 2.99 10.78 11.74
N PRO A 332 2.53 9.67 12.35
CA PRO A 332 1.15 9.56 12.82
C PRO A 332 0.81 10.57 13.92
N TYR A 333 1.76 10.94 14.80
CA TYR A 333 1.51 11.94 15.84
C TYR A 333 1.36 13.35 15.26
N ALA A 334 2.18 13.75 14.29
CA ALA A 334 2.05 15.04 13.61
C ALA A 334 0.74 15.13 12.83
N MET A 335 0.32 14.05 12.16
CA MET A 335 -0.97 13.97 11.50
C MET A 335 -2.14 14.03 12.51
N ALA A 336 -2.03 13.30 13.62
CA ALA A 336 -3.05 13.31 14.67
C ALA A 336 -3.19 14.68 15.33
N TYR A 337 -2.06 15.36 15.58
CA TYR A 337 -2.02 16.73 16.04
C TYR A 337 -2.76 17.63 15.05
N ALA A 338 -2.37 17.63 13.77
CA ALA A 338 -3.00 18.47 12.75
C ALA A 338 -4.53 18.31 12.65
N ALA A 339 -5.02 17.08 12.83
CA ALA A 339 -6.43 16.72 12.75
C ALA A 339 -7.19 16.80 14.10
N CYS A 340 -6.54 17.16 15.21
CA CYS A 340 -7.13 17.13 16.56
C CYS A 340 -7.76 15.77 16.94
N ILE A 341 -7.06 14.67 16.67
CA ILE A 341 -7.52 13.31 16.99
C ILE A 341 -6.57 12.60 17.95
N GLY A 342 -7.04 11.48 18.51
CA GLY A 342 -6.28 10.70 19.50
C GLY A 342 -6.01 11.55 20.74
N GLN A 343 -4.75 11.57 21.20
CA GLN A 343 -4.36 12.35 22.37
C GLN A 343 -4.47 13.88 22.20
N PHE A 344 -4.67 14.37 20.98
CA PHE A 344 -4.80 15.81 20.68
C PHE A 344 -6.26 16.27 20.49
N ASN A 345 -7.22 15.45 20.90
CA ASN A 345 -8.65 15.77 20.81
C ASN A 345 -9.12 16.57 22.06
N GLY A 346 -10.28 17.22 21.97
CA GLY A 346 -10.93 17.89 23.10
C GLY A 346 -10.18 19.16 23.55
N SER A 347 -9.78 19.22 24.82
CA SER A 347 -9.04 20.38 25.37
C SER A 347 -7.63 20.52 24.81
N GLU A 348 -7.06 19.44 24.30
CA GLU A 348 -5.74 19.42 23.66
C GLU A 348 -5.80 19.81 22.17
N CYS A 349 -7.00 20.03 21.63
CA CYS A 349 -7.14 20.48 20.25
C CYS A 349 -6.71 21.94 20.12
N HIS A 350 -5.72 22.16 19.27
CA HIS A 350 -5.11 23.47 18.99
C HIS A 350 -5.93 24.32 18.01
N GLN A 351 -7.00 23.77 17.40
CA GLN A 351 -7.87 24.54 16.52
C GLN A 351 -8.72 25.51 17.34
N CYS A 352 -8.64 26.81 17.03
CA CYS A 352 -9.53 27.81 17.60
C CYS A 352 -10.97 27.48 17.21
N LYS A 353 -11.91 27.51 18.16
CA LYS A 353 -13.34 27.39 17.85
C LYS A 353 -13.68 28.48 16.82
N LYS A 354 -14.20 28.08 15.66
CA LYS A 354 -14.77 29.06 14.71
C LYS A 354 -15.84 29.87 15.49
N PRO A 355 -15.77 31.21 15.46
CA PRO A 355 -16.67 32.06 16.23
C PRO A 355 -18.15 31.85 15.88
#